data_AF-A0A9P6SLF4-F1
#
_entry.id   AF-A0A9P6SLF4-F1
#
_cell.length_a   1.000
_cell.length_b   1.000
_cell.length_c   1.000
_cell.angle_alpha   90.00
_cell.angle_beta   90.00
_cell.angle_gamma   90.00
#
_symmetry.space_group_name_H-M   'P 1'
#
loop_
_entity.id
_entity.type
_entity.pdbx_description
1 polymer ?
#
loop_
_entity_poly.entity_id
_entity_poly.type
_entity_poly.pdbx_seq_one_letter_code
_entity_poly.pdbx_strand_id
1 'polypeptide(L)' 'MTLFRWTHIADYRNPAPYGRIPLPEDIFGSVQIIDGVIQPDSYQRMPSHRIVSSLGLFQLSDHLHERLVHHLKNL' A
#
# COMPACT_ATOMS: atom_id res chain seq x y z
N MET A 1 19.20 -15.53 -12.58
CA MET A 1 18.67 -14.27 -13.14
C MET A 1 17.70 -13.73 -12.11
N THR A 2 18.06 -12.64 -11.42
CA THR A 2 17.28 -12.08 -10.30
C THR A 2 16.05 -11.35 -10.83
N LEU A 3 14.89 -11.64 -10.27
CA LEU A 3 13.62 -11.04 -10.70
C LEU A 3 13.26 -9.87 -9.78
N PHE A 4 13.50 -8.65 -10.26
CA PHE A 4 13.08 -7.44 -9.57
C PHE A 4 11.73 -6.95 -10.09
N ARG A 5 10.87 -6.49 -9.18
CA ARG A 5 9.58 -5.88 -9.50
C ARG A 5 9.18 -4.87 -8.43
N TRP A 6 8.23 -4.01 -8.76
CA TRP A 6 7.55 -3.14 -7.81
C TRP A 6 6.14 -3.64 -7.58
N THR A 7 5.68 -3.55 -6.33
CA THR A 7 4.30 -3.87 -5.96
C THR A 7 3.68 -2.65 -5.30
N HIS A 8 2.48 -2.30 -5.76
CA HIS A 8 1.67 -1.22 -5.23
C HIS A 8 0.88 -1.67 -4.01
N ILE A 9 0.79 -0.79 -3.00
CA ILE A 9 -0.01 -1.00 -1.81
C ILE A 9 -1.27 -0.14 -1.92
N ALA A 10 -2.43 -0.80 -1.98
CA ALA A 10 -3.71 -0.17 -2.24
C ALA A 10 -4.30 0.50 -0.99
N ASP A 11 -4.99 1.61 -1.22
CA ASP A 11 -5.95 2.20 -0.29
C ASP A 11 -7.28 1.44 -0.38
N TYR A 12 -7.69 0.82 0.72
CA TYR A 12 -8.88 -0.02 0.77
C TYR A 12 -10.19 0.77 0.82
N ARG A 13 -10.14 2.11 0.90
CA ARG A 13 -11.36 2.93 0.83
C ARG A 13 -12.05 2.84 -0.54
N ASN A 14 -11.30 2.53 -1.60
CA ASN A 14 -11.80 2.38 -2.96
C ASN A 14 -11.11 1.19 -3.67
N PRO A 15 -11.55 -0.05 -3.39
CA PRO A 15 -10.92 -1.24 -3.97
C PRO A 15 -11.02 -1.26 -5.50
N ALA A 16 -9.94 -1.67 -6.16
CA ALA A 16 -9.94 -1.84 -7.61
C ALA A 16 -10.94 -2.93 -8.04
N PRO A 17 -11.60 -2.78 -9.20
CA PRO A 17 -12.40 -3.84 -9.79
C PRO A 17 -11.57 -5.12 -9.99
N TYR A 18 -12.23 -6.27 -10.00
CA TYR A 18 -11.56 -7.57 -10.20
C TYR A 18 -10.70 -7.56 -11.48
N GLY A 19 -9.46 -8.04 -11.36
CA GLY A 19 -8.49 -8.08 -12.46
C GLY A 19 -7.89 -6.73 -12.85
N ARG A 20 -8.11 -5.67 -12.06
CA ARG A 20 -7.55 -4.33 -12.30
C ARG A 20 -6.56 -3.93 -11.20
N ILE A 21 -5.60 -3.10 -11.60
CA ILE A 21 -4.73 -2.38 -10.68
C ILE A 21 -5.49 -1.12 -10.22
N PRO A 22 -5.35 -0.68 -8.95
CA PRO A 22 -5.97 0.56 -8.49
C PRO A 22 -5.49 1.79 -9.26
N LEU A 23 -6.28 2.86 -9.21
CA LEU A 23 -5.87 4.15 -9.75
C LEU A 23 -4.72 4.74 -8.92
N PRO A 24 -3.88 5.63 -9.46
CA PRO A 24 -2.78 6.23 -8.72
C PRO A 24 -3.19 6.91 -7.41
N GLU A 25 -4.37 7.52 -7.33
CA GLU A 25 -4.92 8.14 -6.12
C GLU A 25 -5.36 7.13 -5.03
N ASP A 26 -5.54 5.86 -5.42
CA ASP A 26 -5.93 4.74 -4.57
C ASP A 26 -4.76 3.79 -4.28
N ILE A 27 -3.53 4.22 -4.57
CA ILE A 27 -2.28 3.55 -4.18
C ILE A 27 -1.57 4.49 -3.22
N PHE A 28 -1.32 4.10 -1.98
CA PHE A 28 -0.63 5.01 -1.04
C PHE A 28 0.90 4.90 -1.09
N GLY A 29 1.41 3.78 -1.59
CA GLY A 29 2.84 3.60 -1.80
C GLY A 29 3.18 2.33 -2.56
N SER A 30 4.47 2.13 -2.80
CA SER A 30 5.01 0.96 -3.47
C SER A 30 6.27 0.47 -2.76
N VAL A 31 6.55 -0.83 -2.88
CA VAL A 31 7.77 -1.46 -2.37
C VAL A 31 8.42 -2.29 -3.46
N GLN A 32 9.73 -2.45 -3.37
CA GLN A 32 10.48 -3.31 -4.27
C GLN A 32 10.42 -4.76 -3.77
N ILE A 33 10.26 -5.68 -4.70
CA ILE A 33 10.35 -7.12 -4.47
C ILE A 33 11.49 -7.66 -5.32
N ILE A 34 12.42 -8.38 -4.67
CA ILE A 34 13.52 -9.09 -5.32
C ILE A 34 13.40 -10.57 -4.93
N ASP A 35 13.27 -11.44 -5.93
CA ASP A 35 13.15 -12.89 -5.73
C ASP A 35 12.05 -13.28 -4.73
N GLY A 36 10.92 -12.57 -4.76
CA GLY A 36 9.76 -12.80 -3.89
C GLY A 36 9.84 -12.16 -2.51
N VAL A 37 10.95 -11.49 -2.18
CA VAL A 37 11.17 -10.85 -0.87
C VAL A 37 11.01 -9.33 -0.99
N ILE A 38 10.18 -8.75 -0.12
CA ILE A 38 10.05 -7.29 0.04
C ILE A 38 11.37 -6.74 0.54
N GLN A 39 11.94 -5.77 -0.17
CA GLN A 39 13.19 -5.16 0.22
C GLN A 39 12.95 -4.11 1.32
N PRO A 40 13.68 -4.17 2.45
CA PRO A 40 13.64 -3.12 3.47
C PRO A 40 14.00 -1.74 2.88
N ASP A 41 13.46 -0.69 3.48
CA ASP A 41 13.72 0.72 3.10
C ASP A 41 13.39 1.09 1.64
N SER A 42 12.76 0.20 0.89
CA SER A 42 12.36 0.44 -0.50
C SER A 42 11.03 1.18 -0.65
N TYR A 43 10.36 1.50 0.46
CA TYR A 43 9.06 2.15 0.43
C TYR A 43 9.13 3.51 -0.28
N GLN A 44 8.29 3.66 -1.30
CA GLN A 44 8.10 4.93 -2.00
C GLN A 44 6.64 5.35 -1.89
N ARG A 45 6.41 6.54 -1.35
CA ARG A 45 5.08 7.13 -1.26
C ARG A 45 4.54 7.47 -2.65
N MET A 46 3.24 7.30 -2.85
CA MET A 46 2.58 7.76 -4.07
C MET A 46 2.28 9.27 -3.96
N PRO A 47 2.78 10.12 -4.87
CA PRO A 47 2.59 11.57 -4.76
C PRO A 47 1.14 12.03 -4.87
N SER A 48 0.30 11.30 -5.61
CA SER A 48 -1.12 11.62 -5.82
C SER A 48 -2.03 11.19 -4.68
N HIS A 49 -1.59 10.29 -3.79
CA HIS A 49 -2.43 9.78 -2.71
C HIS A 49 -2.70 10.84 -1.65
N ARG A 50 -3.95 10.89 -1.18
CA ARG A 50 -4.40 11.79 -0.12
C ARG A 50 -4.98 10.98 1.03
N ILE A 51 -4.61 11.35 2.26
CA ILE A 51 -5.15 10.75 3.49
C ILE A 51 -6.67 10.92 3.57
N VAL A 52 -7.19 12.06 3.12
CA VAL A 52 -8.64 12.32 3.02
C VAL A 52 -8.97 12.72 1.59
N SER A 53 -10.00 12.11 1.03
CA SER A 53 -10.55 12.44 -0.29
C SER A 53 -12.07 12.58 -0.22
N SER A 54 -12.73 12.79 -1.36
CA SER A 54 -14.19 12.74 -1.45
C SER A 54 -14.78 11.37 -1.12
N LEU A 55 -13.96 10.32 -1.10
CA LEU A 55 -14.33 8.95 -0.70
C LEU A 55 -14.14 8.71 0.81
N GLY A 56 -13.74 9.75 1.56
CA GLY A 56 -13.53 9.69 3.00
C GLY A 56 -12.08 9.46 3.39
N LEU A 57 -11.90 8.91 4.60
CA LEU A 57 -10.60 8.65 5.19
C LEU A 57 -9.92 7.44 4.53
N PHE A 58 -8.61 7.53 4.31
CA PHE A 58 -7.72 6.44 3.92
C PHE A 58 -7.96 5.19 4.76
N GLN A 59 -8.02 4.03 4.11
CA GLN A 59 -8.17 2.74 4.78
C GLN A 59 -7.03 1.79 4.39
N LEU A 60 -6.50 1.11 5.40
CA LEU A 60 -5.58 -0.01 5.22
C LEU A 60 -6.39 -1.30 5.02
N SER A 61 -5.76 -2.32 4.45
CA SER A 61 -6.29 -3.68 4.58
C SER A 61 -6.38 -4.09 6.04
N ASP A 62 -7.28 -5.02 6.38
CA ASP A 62 -7.47 -5.51 7.75
C ASP A 62 -6.14 -5.91 8.40
N HIS A 63 -5.33 -6.69 7.67
CA HIS A 63 -4.01 -7.10 8.15
C HIS A 63 -3.08 -5.91 8.43
N LEU A 64 -2.94 -4.96 7.50
CA LEU A 64 -2.06 -3.81 7.71
C LEU A 64 -2.56 -2.89 8.83
N HIS A 65 -3.88 -2.73 8.95
CA HIS A 65 -4.50 -1.98 10.03
C HIS A 65 -4.18 -2.62 11.40
N GLU A 66 -4.38 -3.92 11.54
CA GLU A 66 -4.04 -4.66 12.77
C GLU A 66 -2.56 -4.53 13.12
N ARG A 67 -1.67 -4.68 12.13
CA ARG A 67 -0.21 -4.53 12.33
C ARG A 67 0.16 -3.11 12.79
N LEU A 68 -0.47 -2.09 12.21
CA LEU A 68 -0.27 -0.70 12.61
C LEU A 68 -0.74 -0.47 14.06
N VAL A 69 -1.97 -0.88 14.40
CA VAL A 69 -2.51 -0.72 15.76
C VAL A 69 -1.66 -1.47 16.78
N HIS A 70 -1.23 -2.69 16.46
CA HIS A 70 -0.33 -3.45 17.32
C HIS A 70 1.01 -2.74 17.51
N HIS A 71 1.60 -2.19 16.45
CA HIS A 71 2.84 -1.43 16.57
C HIS A 71 2.65 -0.19 17.46
N LEU A 72 1.62 0.61 17.21
CA LEU A 72 1.33 1.84 17.96
C LEU A 72 1.04 1.60 19.45
N LYS A 73 0.44 0.46 19.80
CA LYS A 73 0.18 0.08 21.21
C LYS A 73 1.44 -0.37 21.96
N ASN A 74 2.51 -0.72 21.25
CA ASN A 74 3.78 -1.17 21.82
C ASN A 74 4.91 -0.13 21.64
N LEU A 75 4.59 1.08 21.17
CA LEU A 75 5.47 2.25 21.22
C LEU A 75 5.49 2.82 22.64
#